data_AF-A0A2H5V052-F1
#
_entry.id   AF-A0A2H5V052-F1
#
_cell.length_a   1.000
_cell.length_b   1.000
_cell.length_c   1.000
_cell.angle_alpha   90.00
_cell.angle_beta   90.00
_cell.angle_gamma   90.00
#
_symmetry.space_group_name_H-M   'P 1'
#
loop_
_entity.id
_entity.type
_entity.pdbx_description
1 polymer ?
#
loop_
_entity_poly.entity_id
_entity_poly.type
_entity_poly.pdbx_seq_one_letter_code
_entity_poly.pdbx_strand_id
1 'polypeptide(L)' 'MSSDRVSLSINRDLYSKIVEYVEKSGGEFKSVEEFVEFCLSEILSENRSAPAAYSKEEEEQLKERFKALGYI' A
#
# COMPACT_ATOMS: atom_id res chain seq x y z
N MET A 1 -6.50 -22.60 6.99
CA MET A 1 -7.09 -22.35 5.66
C MET A 1 -6.06 -22.79 4.64
N SER A 2 -6.40 -23.73 3.76
CA SER A 2 -5.46 -24.24 2.75
C SER A 2 -5.04 -23.08 1.85
N SER A 3 -3.82 -22.56 2.02
CA SER A 3 -3.28 -21.48 1.20
C SER A 3 -2.97 -22.03 -0.19
N ASP A 4 -3.97 -21.96 -1.07
CA ASP A 4 -3.77 -22.19 -2.49
C ASP A 4 -2.77 -21.13 -2.99
N ARG A 5 -1.63 -21.58 -3.52
CA ARG A 5 -0.51 -20.72 -3.94
C ARG A 5 -0.17 -20.99 -5.39
N VAL A 6 0.07 -19.91 -6.13
CA VAL A 6 0.48 -19.95 -7.53
C VAL A 6 1.97 -19.60 -7.61
N SER A 7 2.74 -20.36 -8.40
CA SER A 7 4.14 -20.04 -8.67
C SER A 7 4.24 -19.00 -9.78
N LEU A 8 5.05 -17.96 -9.53
CA LEU A 8 5.33 -16.90 -10.50
C LEU A 8 6.83 -16.87 -10.78
N SER A 9 7.19 -16.60 -12.03
CA SER A 9 8.58 -16.40 -12.42
C SER A 9 8.86 -14.91 -12.59
N ILE A 10 9.90 -14.43 -11.92
CA ILE A 10 10.37 -13.04 -12.03
C ILE A 10 11.84 -13.02 -12.46
N ASN A 11 12.30 -11.88 -12.98
CA ASN A 11 13.69 -11.74 -13.39
C ASN A 11 14.63 -11.92 -12.18
N ARG A 12 15.74 -12.63 -12.38
CA ARG A 12 16.73 -12.95 -11.33
C ARG A 12 17.30 -11.68 -10.69
N ASP A 13 17.58 -10.65 -11.48
CA ASP A 13 18.08 -9.37 -10.95
C ASP A 13 17.09 -8.72 -9.97
N LEU A 14 15.79 -8.84 -10.24
CA LEU A 14 14.74 -8.30 -9.40
C LEU A 14 14.60 -9.14 -8.11
N TYR A 15 14.68 -10.46 -8.23
CA TYR A 15 14.69 -11.36 -7.06
C TYR A 15 15.86 -11.05 -6.13
N SER A 16 17.08 -10.87 -6.66
CA SER A 16 18.26 -10.52 -5.86
C SER A 16 18.08 -9.22 -5.06
N LYS A 17 17.50 -8.19 -5.69
CA LYS A 17 17.18 -6.93 -5.00
C LYS A 17 16.18 -7.12 -3.87
N ILE A 18 15.18 -7.98 -4.06
CA ILE A 18 14.18 -8.27 -3.02
C ILE A 18 14.83 -9.01 -1.85
N VAL A 19 15.69 -10.00 -2.12
CA VAL A 19 16.42 -10.73 -1.08
C VAL A 19 17.25 -9.76 -0.23
N GLU A 20 18.05 -8.89 -0.86
CA GLU A 20 18.81 -7.87 -0.13
C GLU A 20 17.92 -6.94 0.69
N TYR A 21 16.75 -6.58 0.16
CA TYR A 21 15.79 -5.74 0.89
C TYR A 21 15.31 -6.46 2.14
N VAL A 22 14.80 -7.69 2.01
CA VAL A 22 14.29 -8.52 3.11
C VAL A 22 15.35 -8.73 4.20
N GLU A 23 16.61 -8.97 3.82
CA GLU A 23 17.72 -9.09 4.76
C GLU A 23 18.00 -7.77 5.51
N LYS A 24 17.94 -6.64 4.80
CA LYS A 24 18.15 -5.30 5.38
C LYS A 24 16.97 -4.82 6.22
N SER A 25 15.75 -5.34 5.99
CA SER A 25 14.54 -5.00 6.73
C SER A 25 14.57 -5.45 8.20
N GLY A 26 15.61 -6.17 8.65
CA GLY A 26 15.78 -6.51 10.07
C GLY A 26 14.72 -7.46 10.63
N GLY A 27 14.05 -8.23 9.77
CA GLY A 27 13.02 -9.19 10.15
C GLY A 27 11.58 -8.71 9.99
N GLU A 28 11.34 -7.56 9.36
CA GLU A 28 9.99 -7.10 8.97
C GLU A 28 9.26 -8.13 8.07
N PHE A 29 10.04 -8.83 7.23
CA PHE A 29 9.56 -9.93 6.39
C PHE A 29 10.37 -11.18 6.67
N LYS A 30 9.70 -12.34 6.77
CA LYS A 30 10.34 -13.64 7.02
C LYS A 30 10.76 -14.32 5.72
N SER A 31 10.18 -13.92 4.59
CA SER A 31 10.52 -14.45 3.27
C SER A 31 10.27 -13.44 2.16
N VAL A 32 10.88 -13.70 1.00
CA VAL A 32 10.62 -12.97 -0.24
C VAL A 32 9.14 -13.05 -0.63
N GLU A 33 8.51 -14.20 -0.41
CA GLU A 33 7.08 -14.41 -0.71
C GLU A 33 6.19 -13.49 0.11
N GLU A 34 6.47 -13.34 1.41
CA GLU A 34 5.71 -12.46 2.30
C GLU A 34 5.83 -10.98 1.87
N PHE A 35 7.05 -10.56 1.49
CA PHE A 35 7.27 -9.22 0.96
C PHE A 35 6.49 -8.98 -0.35
N VAL A 36 6.56 -9.93 -1.29
CA VAL A 36 5.86 -9.81 -2.58
C VAL A 36 4.35 -9.81 -2.39
N GLU A 37 3.82 -10.68 -1.52
CA GLU A 37 2.40 -10.75 -1.19
C GLU A 37 1.91 -9.43 -0.57
N PHE A 38 2.68 -8.86 0.36
CA PHE A 38 2.39 -7.55 0.96
C PHE A 38 2.40 -6.45 -0.09
N CYS A 39 3.46 -6.34 -0.91
CA CYS A 39 3.54 -5.31 -1.93
C CYS A 39 2.41 -5.39 -2.96
N LEU A 40 2.09 -6.59 -3.44
CA LEU A 40 0.99 -6.79 -4.38
C LEU A 40 -0.36 -6.49 -3.73
N SER A 41 -0.55 -6.89 -2.47
CA SER A 41 -1.78 -6.58 -1.73
C SER A 41 -1.95 -5.08 -1.54
N GLU A 42 -0.91 -4.35 -1.14
CA GLU A 42 -0.95 -2.90 -0.99
C GLU A 42 -1.23 -2.18 -2.32
N ILE A 43 -0.61 -2.63 -3.42
CA ILE A 43 -0.81 -2.05 -4.76
C ILE A 43 -2.21 -2.35 -5.30
N LEU A 44 -2.72 -3.56 -5.09
CA LEU A 44 -4.03 -4.00 -5.57
C LEU A 44 -5.17 -3.60 -4.64
N SER A 45 -4.87 -3.27 -3.38
CA SER A 45 -5.85 -2.73 -2.46
C SER A 45 -6.35 -1.38 -2.97
N GLU A 46 -7.66 -1.26 -3.14
CA GLU A 46 -8.33 -0.03 -3.60
C GLU A 46 -8.05 1.18 -2.70
N ASN A 47 -7.47 0.96 -1.51
CA ASN A 47 -7.06 1.98 -0.55
C ASN A 47 -5.90 2.88 -1.05
N ARG A 48 -5.29 2.56 -2.21
CA ARG A 48 -4.32 3.40 -2.92
C ARG A 48 -4.87 4.04 -4.21
N SER A 49 -6.10 3.70 -4.62
CA SER A 49 -6.77 4.27 -5.81
C SER A 49 -7.74 5.42 -5.50
N ALA A 50 -7.91 5.76 -4.23
CA ALA A 50 -8.42 7.06 -3.85
C ALA A 50 -7.29 7.78 -3.09
N PRO A 51 -6.62 8.80 -3.66
CA PRO A 51 -6.43 9.98 -2.83
C PRO A 51 -7.81 10.24 -2.19
N ALA A 52 -7.85 10.55 -0.91
CA ALA A 52 -9.03 11.17 -0.32
C ALA A 52 -9.24 12.53 -1.01
N ALA A 53 -9.62 12.52 -2.30
CA ALA A 53 -10.38 13.56 -2.91
C ALA A 53 -11.71 13.44 -2.19
N TYR A 54 -11.82 14.21 -1.11
CA TYR A 54 -13.11 14.52 -0.53
C TYR A 54 -14.08 14.72 -1.69
N SER A 55 -15.19 14.01 -1.67
CA SER A 55 -16.27 14.32 -2.60
C SER A 55 -16.55 15.82 -2.51
N LYS A 56 -17.03 16.46 -3.59
CA LYS A 56 -17.31 17.91 -3.56
C LYS A 56 -18.15 18.34 -2.35
N GLU A 57 -19.04 17.46 -1.89
CA GLU A 57 -19.83 17.66 -0.67
C GLU A 57 -18.99 17.69 0.60
N GLU A 58 -18.00 16.81 0.74
CA GLU A 58 -17.10 16.79 1.89
C GLU A 58 -16.16 18.02 1.90
N GLU A 59 -15.70 18.50 0.74
CA GLU A 59 -14.95 19.75 0.64
C GLU A 59 -15.79 20.96 1.07
N GLU A 60 -17.07 21.02 0.67
CA GLU A 60 -17.98 22.09 1.09
C GLU A 60 -18.26 22.05 2.60
N GLN A 61 -18.47 20.86 3.18
CA GLN A 61 -18.64 20.72 4.62
C GLN A 61 -17.38 21.14 5.40
N LEU A 62 -16.20 20.83 4.89
CA LEU A 62 -14.94 21.26 5.49
C LEU A 62 -14.79 22.78 5.40
N LYS A 63 -15.16 23.37 4.26
CA LYS A 63 -15.11 24.83 4.04
C LYS A 63 -16.06 25.59 4.97
N GLU A 64 -17.28 25.10 5.16
CA GLU A 64 -18.23 25.66 6.14
C GLU A 64 -17.70 25.54 7.57
N ARG A 65 -17.07 24.41 7.92
CA ARG A 65 -16.41 24.25 9.24
C ARG A 65 -15.25 25.22 9.42
N PHE A 66 -14.37 25.38 8.44
CA PHE A 66 -13.24 26.31 8.51
C PHE A 66 -13.71 27.76 8.63
N LYS A 67 -14.79 28.13 7.93
CA LYS A 67 -15.43 29.45 8.04
C LYS A 67 -16.04 29.68 9.43
N ALA A 68 -16.73 28.68 10.00
CA ALA A 68 -17.28 28.75 11.35
C ALA A 68 -16.18 28.87 12.43
N LEU A 69 -15.00 28.31 12.16
CA LEU A 69 -13.83 28.38 13.02
C LEU A 69 -12.92 29.60 12.74
N GLY A 70 -13.23 30.42 11.72
CA GLY A 70 -12.50 31.66 11.40
C GLY A 70 -11.14 31.47 10.72
N TYR A 71 -10.90 30.31 10.10
CA TYR A 71 -9.66 30.04 9.36
C TYR A 71 -9.70 30.55 7.91
N ILE A 72 -10.87 30.98 7.42
CA ILE A 72 -11.15 31.59 6.10
C ILE A 72 -12.14 32.72 6.31
#